data_AF-I3XDN6-F1
#
_entry.id   AF-I3XDN6-F1
#
_cell.length_a   1.000
_cell.length_b   1.000
_cell.length_c   1.000
_cell.angle_alpha   90.00
_cell.angle_beta   90.00
_cell.angle_gamma   90.00
#
_symmetry.space_group_name_H-M   'P 1'
#
loop_
_entity.id
_entity.type
_entity.pdbx_description
1 polymer ?
#
loop_
_entity_poly.entity_id
_entity_poly.type
_entity_poly.pdbx_seq_one_letter_code
_entity_poly.pdbx_strand_id
1 'polypeptide(L)'
;MAIPTNLEELQTARTAAGARYSAAIAELQDSLIELAAYDVALMNRNVSGRQLGLYQTFHGIADDVPLSLRHPQFGTYYPDWRGQVKSLADQVISNVSA
;
A
#
# COMPACT_ATOMS: atom_id res chain seq x y z
N MET A 1 -6.95 14.53 21.15
CA MET A 1 -6.33 15.85 20.87
C MET A 1 -7.22 16.91 21.47
N ALA A 2 -6.64 17.93 22.09
CA ALA A 2 -7.39 19.11 22.51
C ALA A 2 -7.94 19.85 21.27
N ILE A 3 -9.11 20.50 21.42
CA ILE A 3 -9.72 21.30 20.36
C ILE A 3 -8.98 22.64 20.31
N PRO A 4 -8.48 23.09 19.13
CA PRO A 4 -7.82 24.39 19.02
C PRO A 4 -8.73 25.55 19.40
N THR A 5 -8.22 26.53 20.13
CA THR A 5 -8.94 27.74 20.59
C THR A 5 -8.46 29.02 19.93
N ASN A 6 -7.32 28.98 19.24
CA ASN A 6 -6.76 30.10 18.49
C ASN A 6 -6.11 29.65 17.18
N LEU A 7 -5.64 30.62 16.38
CA LEU A 7 -5.08 30.38 15.05
C LEU A 7 -3.80 29.53 15.08
N GLU A 8 -2.89 29.80 16.02
CA GLU A 8 -1.62 29.08 16.15
C GLU A 8 -1.83 27.61 16.51
N GLU A 9 -2.73 27.35 17.46
CA GLU A 9 -3.15 26.00 17.85
C GLU A 9 -3.81 25.26 16.68
N LEU A 10 -4.63 25.95 15.87
CA LEU A 10 -5.29 25.34 14.72
C LEU A 10 -4.29 24.97 13.63
N GLN A 11 -3.33 25.85 13.34
CA GLN A 11 -2.26 25.59 12.38
C GLN A 11 -1.40 24.40 12.82
N THR A 12 -1.04 24.35 14.11
CA THR A 12 -0.29 23.23 14.69
C THR A 12 -1.07 21.92 14.61
N ALA A 13 -2.35 21.93 14.98
CA ALA A 13 -3.21 20.76 14.92
C ALA A 13 -3.39 20.25 13.47
N ARG A 14 -3.54 21.16 12.49
CA ARG A 14 -3.63 20.82 11.06
C ARG A 14 -2.36 20.16 10.55
N THR A 15 -1.19 20.70 10.90
CA THR A 15 0.10 20.10 10.53
C THR A 15 0.27 18.70 11.11
N ALA A 16 -0.08 18.51 12.39
CA ALA A 16 -0.04 17.20 13.03
C ALA A 16 -1.02 16.20 12.40
N ALA A 17 -2.23 16.64 12.07
CA ALA A 17 -3.21 15.81 11.38
C ALA A 17 -2.74 15.42 9.97
N GLY A 18 -2.15 16.35 9.22
CA GLY A 18 -1.57 16.12 7.91
C GLY A 18 -0.44 15.09 7.93
N ALA A 19 0.46 15.16 8.93
CA ALA A 19 1.53 14.19 9.09
C ALA A 19 0.99 12.77 9.36
N ARG A 20 -0.01 12.63 10.24
CA ARG A 20 -0.65 11.32 10.50
C ARG A 20 -1.36 10.77 9.26
N TYR A 21 -2.01 11.65 8.51
CA TYR A 21 -2.67 11.28 7.27
C TYR A 21 -1.67 10.74 6.23
N SER A 22 -0.55 11.44 6.06
CA SER A 22 0.54 10.98 5.18
C SER A 22 1.12 9.64 5.58
N ALA A 23 1.33 9.43 6.89
CA ALA A 23 1.83 8.15 7.40
C ALA A 23 0.82 7.02 7.15
N ALA A 24 -0.47 7.26 7.36
CA ALA A 24 -1.52 6.26 7.11
C ALA A 24 -1.64 5.88 5.64
N ILE A 25 -1.47 6.84 4.72
CA ILE A 25 -1.44 6.55 3.28
C ILE A 25 -0.24 5.65 2.95
N ALA A 26 0.96 6.01 3.42
CA ALA A 26 2.17 5.22 3.17
C ALA A 26 2.01 3.78 3.67
N GLU A 27 1.58 3.61 4.92
CA GLU A 27 1.34 2.28 5.53
C GLU A 27 0.34 1.45 4.73
N LEU A 28 -0.75 2.08 4.26
CA LEU A 28 -1.75 1.40 3.45
C LEU A 28 -1.19 0.97 2.08
N GLN A 29 -0.36 1.81 1.45
CA GLN A 29 0.28 1.46 0.18
C GLN A 29 1.26 0.31 0.34
N ASP A 30 2.10 0.36 1.38
CA ASP A 30 3.09 -0.68 1.66
C ASP A 30 2.41 -2.02 1.97
N SER A 31 1.37 -2.01 2.82
CA SER A 31 0.57 -3.20 3.13
C SER A 31 -0.09 -3.82 1.88
N LEU A 32 -0.59 -2.98 0.98
CA LEU A 32 -1.19 -3.43 -0.27
C LEU A 32 -0.13 -4.11 -1.16
N ILE A 33 1.04 -3.48 -1.30
CA ILE A 33 2.15 -4.02 -2.10
C ILE A 33 2.58 -5.39 -1.56
N GLU A 34 2.75 -5.51 -0.25
CA GLU A 34 3.16 -6.75 0.40
C GLU A 34 2.15 -7.88 0.17
N LEU A 35 0.88 -7.64 0.52
CA LEU A 35 -0.16 -8.67 0.40
C LEU A 35 -0.36 -9.11 -1.06
N ALA A 36 -0.34 -8.17 -2.00
CA ALA A 36 -0.44 -8.50 -3.43
C ALA A 36 0.79 -9.29 -3.92
N ALA A 37 2.00 -8.97 -3.45
CA ALA A 37 3.20 -9.71 -3.80
C ALA A 37 3.19 -11.15 -3.25
N TYR A 38 2.70 -11.34 -2.01
CA TYR A 38 2.57 -12.66 -1.40
C TYR A 38 1.53 -13.51 -2.13
N ASP A 39 0.39 -12.93 -2.51
CA ASP A 39 -0.60 -13.61 -3.35
C ASP A 39 0.02 -14.09 -4.67
N VAL A 40 0.79 -13.25 -5.35
CA VAL A 40 1.51 -13.63 -6.58
C VAL A 40 2.50 -14.76 -6.33
N ALA A 41 3.27 -14.68 -5.23
CA ALA A 41 4.24 -15.71 -4.88
C ALA A 41 3.56 -17.06 -4.58
N LEU A 42 2.46 -17.06 -3.82
CA LEU A 42 1.68 -18.27 -3.52
C LEU A 42 1.05 -18.89 -4.78
N MET A 43 0.71 -18.08 -5.77
CA MET A 43 0.22 -18.58 -7.07
C MET A 43 1.33 -19.15 -7.95
N ASN A 44 2.60 -18.87 -7.66
CA ASN A 44 3.71 -19.42 -8.39
C ASN A 44 3.87 -20.92 -8.11
N ARG A 45 3.91 -21.74 -9.16
CA ARG A 45 4.02 -23.19 -9.06
C ARG A 45 5.30 -23.65 -8.35
N ASN A 46 6.40 -22.92 -8.49
CA ASN A 46 7.67 -23.25 -7.83
C ASN A 46 7.58 -23.06 -6.31
N VAL A 47 6.62 -22.25 -5.84
CA VAL A 47 6.39 -21.98 -4.42
C VAL A 47 5.31 -22.91 -3.87
N SER A 48 4.15 -23.01 -4.53
CA SER A 48 2.99 -23.74 -3.98
C SER A 48 2.88 -25.21 -4.42
N GLY A 49 3.72 -25.68 -5.34
CA GLY A 49 3.71 -27.06 -5.84
C GLY A 49 2.47 -27.45 -6.66
N ARG A 50 1.46 -26.58 -6.75
CA ARG A 50 0.23 -26.74 -7.53
C ARG A 50 -0.23 -25.37 -8.03
N GLN A 51 -0.85 -25.31 -9.19
CA GLN A 51 -1.42 -24.05 -9.68
C GLN A 51 -2.71 -23.76 -8.91
N LEU A 52 -2.67 -22.80 -7.97
CA LEU A 52 -3.85 -22.32 -7.26
C LEU A 52 -4.72 -21.50 -8.23
N GLY A 53 -6.02 -21.82 -8.29
CA GLY A 53 -6.99 -21.14 -9.15
C GLY A 53 -7.43 -19.80 -8.57
N LEU A 54 -7.30 -18.75 -9.40
CA LEU A 54 -7.75 -17.36 -9.26
C LEU A 54 -7.27 -16.56 -8.03
N TYR A 55 -6.87 -15.32 -8.30
CA TYR A 55 -6.30 -14.33 -7.38
C TYR A 55 -7.28 -13.99 -6.25
N GLN A 56 -6.86 -14.14 -4.98
CA GLN A 56 -7.81 -14.03 -3.87
C GLN A 56 -8.12 -12.61 -3.39
N THR A 57 -7.23 -11.62 -3.51
CA THR A 57 -7.49 -10.36 -2.78
C THR A 57 -7.25 -9.02 -3.50
N PHE A 58 -6.56 -8.98 -4.65
CA PHE A 58 -6.24 -7.69 -5.32
C PHE A 58 -6.61 -7.61 -6.82
N HIS A 59 -7.54 -8.44 -7.27
CA HIS A 59 -8.01 -8.42 -8.66
C HIS A 59 -8.69 -7.08 -8.97
N GLY A 60 -8.09 -6.25 -9.83
CA GLY A 60 -8.71 -5.00 -10.31
C GLY A 60 -8.76 -3.83 -9.31
N ILE A 61 -8.25 -3.98 -8.07
CA ILE A 61 -7.94 -2.82 -7.18
C ILE A 61 -6.95 -1.86 -7.86
N ALA A 62 -6.28 -2.35 -8.90
CA ALA A 62 -5.17 -1.72 -9.55
C ALA A 62 -5.48 -0.45 -10.37
N ASP A 63 -6.73 -0.19 -10.69
CA ASP A 63 -7.09 0.91 -11.60
C ASP A 63 -7.48 2.19 -10.88
N ASP A 64 -8.12 2.10 -9.71
CA ASP A 64 -8.66 3.26 -9.00
C ASP A 64 -8.25 3.27 -7.52
N VAL A 65 -7.08 3.84 -7.28
CA VAL A 65 -6.68 4.32 -5.94
C VAL A 65 -7.67 5.41 -5.53
N PRO A 66 -8.41 5.24 -4.41
CA PRO A 66 -9.38 6.23 -3.97
C PRO A 66 -8.77 7.64 -3.94
N LEU A 67 -9.48 8.62 -4.51
CA LEU A 67 -9.01 10.00 -4.65
C LEU A 67 -8.53 10.61 -3.33
N SER A 68 -9.09 10.17 -2.20
CA SER A 68 -8.61 10.52 -0.86
C SER A 68 -7.11 10.25 -0.72
N LEU A 69 -6.62 9.08 -1.15
CA LEU A 69 -5.20 8.69 -1.03
C LEU A 69 -4.27 9.49 -1.96
N ARG A 70 -4.80 10.32 -2.87
CA ARG A 70 -4.03 11.17 -3.81
C ARG A 70 -3.93 12.63 -3.35
N HIS A 71 -4.15 12.93 -2.07
CA HIS A 71 -4.21 14.31 -1.58
C HIS A 71 -2.87 15.05 -1.84
N PRO A 72 -2.84 16.12 -2.67
CA PRO A 72 -1.59 16.71 -3.16
C PRO A 72 -0.69 17.33 -2.08
N GLN A 73 -1.27 17.66 -0.92
CA GLN A 73 -0.53 18.23 0.21
C GLN A 73 -0.05 17.20 1.24
N PHE A 74 -0.72 16.04 1.33
CA PHE A 74 -0.56 15.13 2.48
C PHE A 74 -0.49 13.66 2.10
N GLY A 75 -0.67 13.30 0.84
CA GLY A 75 -0.51 11.94 0.34
C GLY A 75 0.73 11.85 -0.52
N THR A 76 1.67 11.01 -0.12
CA THR A 76 2.69 10.49 -1.04
C THR A 76 2.07 9.29 -1.73
N TYR A 77 1.90 9.37 -3.05
CA TYR A 77 1.36 8.28 -3.84
C TYR A 77 2.47 7.68 -4.71
N TYR A 78 2.70 6.38 -4.59
CA TYR A 78 3.54 5.64 -5.55
C TYR A 78 2.76 5.28 -6.82
N PRO A 79 3.03 5.94 -7.97
CA PRO A 79 2.34 5.63 -9.22
C PRO A 79 2.70 4.24 -9.76
N ASP A 80 3.88 3.72 -9.42
CA ASP A 80 4.38 2.43 -9.89
C ASP A 80 4.29 1.32 -8.82
N TRP A 81 3.23 1.32 -8.00
CA TRP A 81 3.04 0.25 -7.02
C TRP A 81 2.90 -1.14 -7.71
N ARG A 82 2.45 -1.20 -8.98
CA ARG A 82 2.44 -2.44 -9.78
C ARG A 82 3.86 -2.99 -10.01
N GLY A 83 4.81 -2.13 -10.38
CA GLY A 83 6.21 -2.51 -10.51
C GLY A 83 6.79 -2.99 -9.18
N GLN A 84 6.43 -2.34 -8.08
CA GLN A 84 6.84 -2.73 -6.73
C GLN A 84 6.29 -4.10 -6.31
N VAL A 85 5.00 -4.37 -6.55
CA VAL A 85 4.38 -5.69 -6.33
C VAL A 85 5.12 -6.77 -7.10
N LYS A 86 5.37 -6.54 -8.40
CA LYS A 86 6.09 -7.51 -9.22
C LYS A 86 7.50 -7.76 -8.69
N SER A 87 8.26 -6.70 -8.41
CA SER A 87 9.62 -6.80 -7.90
C SER A 87 9.68 -7.56 -6.57
N LEU A 88 8.77 -7.25 -5.65
CA LEU A 88 8.70 -7.95 -4.36
C LEU A 88 8.30 -9.41 -4.54
N ALA A 89 7.31 -9.69 -5.39
CA ALA A 89 6.89 -11.06 -5.68
C ALA A 89 8.04 -11.89 -6.27
N ASP A 90 8.78 -11.34 -7.23
CA ASP A 90 9.95 -12.00 -7.84
C ASP A 90 11.02 -12.32 -6.77
N GLN A 91 11.29 -11.38 -5.86
CA GLN A 91 12.22 -11.59 -4.74
C GLN A 91 11.72 -12.69 -3.80
N VAL A 92 10.43 -12.66 -3.42
CA VAL A 92 9.83 -13.68 -2.55
C VAL A 92 9.94 -15.05 -3.22
N ILE A 93 9.51 -15.18 -4.48
CA ILE A 93 9.57 -16.43 -5.24
C ILE A 93 11.01 -16.98 -5.28
N SER A 94 12.01 -16.13 -5.52
CA SER A 94 13.42 -16.55 -5.53
C SER A 94 13.92 -17.01 -4.16
N ASN A 95 13.37 -16.49 -3.07
CA ASN A 95 13.81 -16.80 -1.71
C ASN A 95 13.10 -18.03 -1.12
N VAL A 96 11.86 -18.29 -1.53
CA VAL A 96 11.03 -19.39 -0.98
C VAL A 96 10.82 -20.56 -1.96
N SER A 97 11.41 -20.52 -3.16
CA SER A 97 11.36 -21.65 -4.09
C SER A 97 12.04 -22.88 -3.50
N ALA A 98 11.34 -24.02 -3.52
CA ALA A 98 11.85 -25.33 -3.09
C ALA A 98 12.87 -25.94 -4.06
#